data_AF-A0A842PCZ5-F1
#
_entry.id   AF-A0A842PCZ5-F1
#
_cell.length_a   1.000
_cell.length_b   1.000
_cell.length_c   1.000
_cell.angle_alpha   90.00
_cell.angle_beta   90.00
_cell.angle_gamma   90.00
#
_symmetry.space_group_name_H-M   'P 1'
#
loop_
_entity.id
_entity.type
_entity.pdbx_description
1 polymer ?
#
loop_
_entity_poly.entity_id
_entity_poly.type
_entity_poly.pdbx_seq_one_letter_code
_entity_poly.pdbx_strand_id
1 'polypeptide(L)'
;MEEINISFIGKKGNPFPVGKHPGRYFFISETDLKKLDEINEACKNKGLKHLKEIKIVGRGGVVGNKPFLLRAPEGGFLDGRYLCIIAEHAVEFEDVQKGYEQLIIKEEEVREKAEEKEEEIIRKREEGKYVYCVVKSGEEMRSFGDIGIENTGEVYTIPYKEFAAVVSDSPMKEYEAREENVKEHEEIARKILLEGHTVLPVAFNMVFKDKRTLLVTMSKARKALRKAYETVDKKVELGIKAIFSKDALKTIEKSRDEFVKEFESDLLKTIDGKFASSKKLDLFSDRLALNMAFLIDRDKIEEFSEAIEPLYNKYDSLKIQYSGPWTPYNFVDIRILGRGGG
;
A
#
# COMPACT_ATOMS: atom_id res chain seq x y z
N MET A 1 -20.65 22.99 3.33
CA MET A 1 -21.25 23.87 2.32
C MET A 1 -22.23 24.79 3.02
N GLU A 2 -22.03 26.11 2.95
CA GLU A 2 -23.13 27.03 3.27
C GLU A 2 -24.17 26.87 2.15
N GLU A 3 -25.40 26.51 2.52
CA GLU A 3 -26.49 26.39 1.57
C GLU A 3 -26.75 27.78 0.96
N ILE A 4 -26.69 27.87 -0.37
CA ILE A 4 -26.95 29.11 -1.08
C ILE A 4 -28.46 29.34 -1.08
N ASN A 5 -28.94 29.93 0.00
CA ASN A 5 -30.35 30.20 0.19
C ASN A 5 -30.56 31.72 0.12
N ILE A 6 -30.89 32.22 -1.07
CA ILE A 6 -31.30 33.62 -1.29
C ILE A 6 -32.82 33.63 -1.33
N SER A 7 -33.42 34.43 -0.45
CA SER A 7 -34.87 34.47 -0.30
C SER A 7 -35.49 35.71 -0.95
N PHE A 8 -36.57 35.51 -1.71
CA PHE A 8 -37.38 36.59 -2.26
C PHE A 8 -38.76 36.63 -1.61
N ILE A 9 -39.19 37.81 -1.17
CA ILE A 9 -40.47 37.99 -0.49
C ILE A 9 -41.44 38.75 -1.42
N GLY A 10 -42.55 38.08 -1.75
CA GLY A 10 -43.65 38.64 -2.52
C GLY A 10 -44.92 38.83 -1.69
N LYS A 11 -45.87 39.61 -2.22
CA LYS A 11 -47.21 39.71 -1.60
C LYS A 11 -48.00 38.45 -1.91
N LYS A 12 -48.28 37.62 -0.89
CA LYS A 12 -48.83 36.25 -1.07
C LYS A 12 -47.98 35.43 -2.05
N GLY A 13 -46.66 35.54 -1.96
CA GLY A 13 -45.71 34.86 -2.86
C GLY A 13 -45.61 35.42 -4.27
N ASN A 14 -46.36 36.47 -4.62
CA ASN A 14 -46.37 37.06 -5.97
C ASN A 14 -45.64 38.40 -6.01
N PRO A 15 -45.02 38.77 -7.15
CA PRO A 15 -44.34 40.04 -7.29
C PRO A 15 -45.35 41.20 -7.33
N PHE A 16 -44.96 42.36 -6.82
CA PHE A 16 -45.85 43.49 -6.55
C PHE A 16 -45.40 44.78 -7.27
N PRO A 17 -46.31 45.71 -7.58
CA PRO A 17 -45.94 47.00 -8.17
C PRO A 17 -45.33 47.96 -7.12
N VAL A 18 -44.36 48.78 -7.53
CA VAL A 18 -43.72 49.79 -6.66
C VAL A 18 -44.04 51.20 -7.17
N GLY A 19 -45.02 51.88 -6.54
CA GLY A 19 -45.30 53.31 -6.79
C GLY A 19 -45.41 53.68 -8.26
N LYS A 20 -44.59 54.65 -8.71
CA LYS A 20 -44.53 55.13 -10.10
C LYS A 20 -43.57 54.35 -11.00
N HIS A 21 -42.97 53.25 -10.52
CA HIS A 21 -42.03 52.47 -11.33
C HIS A 21 -42.75 51.45 -12.20
N PRO A 22 -42.34 51.32 -13.49
CA PRO A 22 -42.87 50.30 -14.37
C PRO A 22 -42.35 48.92 -13.95
N GLY A 23 -43.24 47.92 -13.92
CA GLY A 23 -42.89 46.52 -13.67
C GLY A 23 -43.39 45.97 -12.33
N ARG A 24 -42.95 44.75 -12.02
CA ARG A 24 -43.26 44.04 -10.78
C ARG A 24 -41.97 43.65 -10.08
N TYR A 25 -42.02 43.59 -8.75
CA TYR A 25 -40.84 43.46 -7.90
C TYR A 25 -41.03 42.39 -6.82
N PHE A 26 -39.92 41.84 -6.35
CA PHE A 26 -39.83 41.11 -5.08
C PHE A 26 -39.00 41.90 -4.08
N PHE A 27 -39.14 41.61 -2.80
CA PHE A 27 -38.21 42.08 -1.79
C PHE A 27 -37.07 41.09 -1.61
N ILE A 28 -35.84 41.59 -1.49
CA ILE A 28 -34.63 40.83 -1.12
C ILE A 28 -33.99 41.49 0.10
N SER A 29 -33.46 40.70 1.03
CA SER A 29 -32.72 41.24 2.18
C SER A 29 -31.38 41.86 1.73
N GLU A 30 -30.86 42.85 2.46
CA GLU A 30 -29.53 43.40 2.15
C GLU A 30 -28.40 42.36 2.23
N THR A 31 -28.53 41.36 3.11
CA THR A 31 -27.56 40.27 3.23
C THR A 31 -27.60 39.36 2.02
N ASP A 32 -28.80 38.96 1.59
CA ASP A 32 -28.98 38.10 0.41
C ASP A 32 -28.59 38.83 -0.89
N LEU A 33 -28.78 40.14 -0.93
CA LEU A 33 -28.32 40.95 -2.06
C LEU A 33 -26.79 40.96 -2.18
N LYS A 34 -26.04 41.06 -1.07
CA LYS A 34 -24.57 40.96 -1.12
C LYS A 34 -24.11 39.60 -1.60
N LYS A 35 -24.75 38.52 -1.11
CA LYS A 35 -24.49 37.16 -1.58
C LYS A 35 -24.77 37.03 -3.07
N LEU A 36 -25.87 37.62 -3.55
CA LEU A 36 -26.21 37.65 -4.97
C LEU A 36 -25.12 38.33 -5.80
N ASP A 37 -24.61 39.47 -5.36
CA ASP A 37 -23.54 40.20 -6.05
C ASP A 37 -22.25 39.35 -6.15
N GLU A 38 -21.86 38.68 -5.07
CA GLU A 38 -20.70 37.79 -5.01
C GLU A 38 -20.83 36.61 -5.99
N ILE A 39 -21.99 35.94 -5.97
CA ILE A 39 -22.32 34.83 -6.87
C ILE A 39 -22.30 35.28 -8.33
N ASN A 40 -22.90 36.43 -8.61
CA ASN A 40 -23.03 36.97 -9.96
C ASN A 40 -21.66 37.33 -10.56
N GLU A 41 -20.78 37.96 -9.79
CA GLU A 41 -19.42 38.27 -10.22
C GLU A 41 -18.57 37.00 -10.40
N ALA A 42 -18.72 36.00 -9.53
CA ALA A 42 -18.03 34.72 -9.69
C ALA A 42 -18.44 34.00 -11.00
N CYS A 43 -19.75 33.96 -11.30
CA CYS A 43 -20.26 33.41 -12.55
C CYS A 43 -19.73 34.16 -13.77
N LYS A 44 -19.80 35.49 -13.74
CA LYS A 44 -19.30 36.37 -14.80
C LYS A 44 -17.82 36.16 -15.09
N ASN A 45 -16.97 36.10 -14.05
CA ASN A 45 -15.53 35.86 -14.19
C ASN A 45 -15.20 34.51 -14.83
N LYS A 46 -16.09 33.52 -14.69
CA LYS A 46 -15.96 32.17 -15.25
C LYS A 46 -16.71 32.00 -16.58
N GLY A 47 -17.30 33.06 -17.13
CA GLY A 47 -18.05 33.04 -18.38
C GLY A 47 -19.39 32.29 -18.30
N LEU A 48 -19.92 32.08 -17.10
CA LEU A 48 -21.21 31.44 -16.87
C LEU A 48 -22.36 32.45 -17.04
N LYS A 49 -23.60 31.95 -17.09
CA LYS A 49 -24.80 32.78 -17.11
C LYS A 49 -24.81 33.65 -15.84
N HIS A 50 -24.98 34.95 -16.04
CA HIS A 50 -24.94 35.97 -15.00
C HIS A 50 -25.96 37.07 -15.33
N LEU A 51 -26.41 37.79 -14.32
CA LEU A 51 -27.24 38.98 -14.46
C LEU A 51 -26.38 40.12 -15.03
N LYS A 52 -26.83 40.71 -16.13
CA LYS A 52 -26.16 41.86 -16.76
C LYS A 52 -26.21 43.12 -15.88
N GLU A 53 -27.29 43.27 -15.12
CA GLU A 53 -27.52 44.40 -14.22
C GLU A 53 -28.50 43.99 -13.13
N ILE A 54 -28.21 44.32 -11.87
CA ILE A 54 -29.15 44.12 -10.75
C ILE A 54 -29.80 45.47 -10.45
N LYS A 55 -31.06 45.64 -10.88
CA LYS A 55 -31.81 46.88 -10.66
C LYS A 55 -32.52 46.85 -9.32
N ILE A 56 -32.16 47.81 -8.47
CA ILE A 56 -32.64 47.90 -7.08
C ILE A 56 -33.44 49.18 -6.87
N VAL A 57 -34.59 49.05 -6.22
CA VAL A 57 -35.45 50.19 -5.87
C VAL A 57 -35.65 50.25 -4.35
N GLY A 58 -35.38 51.44 -3.79
CA GLY A 58 -35.62 51.73 -2.37
C GLY A 58 -36.99 52.36 -2.10
N ARG A 59 -37.25 52.66 -0.83
CA ARG A 59 -38.49 53.29 -0.38
C ARG A 59 -38.78 54.60 -1.10
N GLY A 60 -40.01 54.76 -1.59
CA GLY A 60 -40.46 55.94 -2.33
C GLY A 60 -40.23 55.87 -3.84
N GLY A 61 -39.75 54.73 -4.37
CA GLY A 61 -39.49 54.60 -5.80
C GLY A 61 -38.29 55.44 -6.22
N VAL A 62 -37.27 55.55 -5.37
CA VAL A 62 -36.00 56.18 -5.75
C VAL A 62 -34.99 55.05 -5.98
N VAL A 63 -34.29 55.09 -7.11
CA VAL A 63 -33.17 54.20 -7.38
C VAL A 63 -32.08 54.52 -6.33
N GLY A 64 -31.77 53.56 -5.45
CA GLY A 64 -30.80 53.75 -4.37
C GLY A 64 -31.11 53.02 -3.05
N ASN A 65 -30.15 53.09 -2.11
CA ASN A 65 -30.05 52.29 -0.89
C ASN A 65 -30.96 52.74 0.26
N LYS A 66 -32.23 53.05 0.01
CA LYS A 66 -33.21 53.31 1.09
C LYS A 66 -34.03 52.04 1.35
N PRO A 67 -33.63 51.17 2.28
CA PRO A 67 -34.32 49.92 2.49
C PRO A 67 -35.70 50.10 3.12
N PHE A 68 -36.55 49.10 2.88
CA PHE A 68 -37.83 48.88 3.50
C PHE A 68 -37.66 48.07 4.79
N LEU A 69 -38.53 48.35 5.77
CA LEU A 69 -38.79 47.48 6.91
C LEU A 69 -40.12 46.79 6.63
N LEU A 70 -40.08 45.48 6.44
CA LEU A 70 -41.26 44.68 6.09
C LEU A 70 -41.98 44.24 7.37
N ARG A 71 -43.31 44.15 7.34
CA ARG A 71 -44.08 43.63 8.48
C ARG A 71 -44.20 42.11 8.41
N ALA A 72 -44.06 41.46 9.56
CA ALA A 72 -44.27 40.02 9.67
C ALA A 72 -45.79 39.69 9.70
N PRO A 73 -46.22 38.52 9.19
CA PRO A 73 -47.62 38.09 9.22
C PRO A 73 -48.21 37.99 10.64
N GLU A 74 -47.38 37.55 11.60
CA GLU A 74 -47.70 37.37 13.02
C GLU A 74 -47.82 38.72 13.78
N GLY A 75 -47.52 39.84 13.12
CA GLY A 75 -47.32 41.15 13.75
C GLY A 75 -45.84 41.49 13.98
N GLY A 76 -45.51 42.78 14.10
CA GLY A 76 -44.12 43.26 14.16
C GLY A 76 -43.45 43.43 12.79
N PHE A 77 -42.12 43.55 12.77
CA PHE A 77 -41.32 43.67 11.55
C PHE A 77 -40.49 42.39 11.32
N LEU A 78 -40.31 42.02 10.05
CA LEU A 78 -39.30 41.03 9.67
C LEU A 78 -37.91 41.57 10.04
N ASP A 79 -37.02 40.66 10.43
CA ASP A 79 -35.65 41.04 10.77
C ASP A 79 -34.89 41.52 9.53
N GLY A 80 -34.03 42.52 9.73
CA GLY A 80 -33.21 43.12 8.68
C GLY A 80 -33.87 44.19 7.81
N ARG A 81 -33.16 44.55 6.75
CA ARG A 81 -33.47 45.65 5.81
C ARG A 81 -33.64 45.08 4.42
N TYR A 82 -34.69 45.52 3.72
CA TYR A 82 -35.11 44.92 2.45
C TYR A 82 -35.09 45.91 1.30
N LEU A 83 -34.77 45.45 0.10
CA LEU A 83 -34.77 46.25 -1.13
C LEU A 83 -35.68 45.59 -2.17
N CYS A 84 -36.14 46.33 -3.17
CA CYS A 84 -36.94 45.76 -4.26
C CYS A 84 -36.06 45.40 -5.46
N ILE A 85 -36.16 44.17 -5.95
CA ILE A 85 -35.55 43.69 -7.21
C ILE A 85 -36.62 43.42 -8.25
N ILE A 86 -36.34 43.69 -9.53
CA ILE A 86 -37.27 43.44 -10.64
C ILE A 86 -37.55 41.94 -10.76
N ALA A 87 -38.82 41.57 -10.94
CA ALA A 87 -39.27 40.17 -10.98
C ALA A 87 -38.65 39.36 -12.12
N GLU A 88 -38.38 39.97 -13.28
CA GLU A 88 -37.69 39.31 -14.41
C GLU A 88 -36.28 38.86 -14.01
N HIS A 89 -35.54 39.69 -13.28
CA HIS A 89 -34.19 39.34 -12.82
C HIS A 89 -34.21 38.30 -11.69
N ALA A 90 -35.29 38.24 -10.90
CA ALA A 90 -35.49 37.20 -9.90
C ALA A 90 -35.70 35.81 -10.51
N VAL A 91 -36.24 35.72 -11.74
CA VAL A 91 -36.32 34.45 -12.47
C VAL A 91 -34.96 34.08 -13.06
N GLU A 92 -34.24 35.04 -13.63
CA GLU A 92 -32.87 34.82 -14.14
C GLU A 92 -31.90 34.37 -13.03
N PHE A 93 -32.18 34.75 -11.77
CA PHE A 93 -31.40 34.32 -10.62
C PHE A 93 -31.38 32.81 -10.42
N GLU A 94 -32.49 32.09 -10.62
CA GLU A 94 -32.50 30.63 -10.48
C GLU A 94 -31.46 29.97 -11.39
N ASP A 95 -31.25 30.52 -12.58
CA ASP A 95 -30.26 30.02 -13.52
C ASP A 95 -28.83 30.41 -13.12
N VAL A 96 -28.62 31.60 -12.55
CA VAL A 96 -27.32 32.02 -12.00
C VAL A 96 -26.94 31.16 -10.79
N GLN A 97 -27.89 30.89 -9.90
CA GLN A 97 -27.70 30.03 -8.75
C GLN A 97 -27.32 28.61 -9.19
N LYS A 98 -28.07 28.01 -10.12
CA LYS A 98 -27.74 26.68 -10.68
C LYS A 98 -26.35 26.66 -11.34
N GLY A 99 -25.99 27.71 -12.08
CA GLY A 99 -24.66 27.83 -12.70
C GLY A 99 -23.53 27.90 -11.66
N TYR A 100 -23.75 28.63 -10.57
CA TYR A 100 -22.78 28.75 -9.49
C TYR A 100 -22.67 27.48 -8.64
N GLU A 101 -23.78 26.80 -8.36
CA GLU A 101 -23.79 25.48 -7.70
C GLU A 101 -22.96 24.46 -8.51
N GLN A 102 -23.15 24.43 -9.83
CA GLN A 102 -22.33 23.60 -10.73
C GLN A 102 -20.84 23.99 -10.73
N LEU A 103 -20.55 25.29 -10.62
CA LEU A 103 -19.17 25.78 -10.51
C LEU A 103 -18.51 25.26 -9.23
N ILE A 104 -19.19 25.38 -8.09
CA ILE A 104 -18.68 24.93 -6.78
C ILE A 104 -18.42 23.43 -6.82
N ILE A 105 -19.39 22.63 -7.27
CA ILE A 105 -19.24 21.17 -7.37
C ILE A 105 -18.02 20.82 -8.21
N LYS A 106 -17.85 21.48 -9.36
CA LYS A 106 -16.71 21.25 -10.25
C LYS A 106 -15.38 21.68 -9.61
N GLU A 107 -15.35 22.77 -8.86
CA GLU A 107 -14.16 23.22 -8.14
C GLU A 107 -13.81 22.29 -6.98
N GLU A 108 -14.80 21.72 -6.28
CA GLU A 108 -14.59 20.69 -5.27
C GLU A 108 -14.06 19.39 -5.88
N GLU A 109 -14.65 18.89 -6.97
CA GLU A 109 -14.13 17.71 -7.68
C GLU A 109 -12.68 17.90 -8.17
N VAL A 110 -12.33 19.10 -8.62
CA VAL A 110 -10.96 19.42 -9.04
C VAL A 110 -10.02 19.48 -7.84
N ARG A 111 -10.47 20.03 -6.70
CA ARG A 111 -9.70 20.05 -5.45
C ARG A 111 -9.45 18.64 -4.93
N GLU A 112 -10.48 17.81 -4.84
CA GLU A 112 -10.36 16.40 -4.41
C GLU A 112 -9.38 15.63 -5.29
N LYS A 113 -9.49 15.75 -6.62
CA LYS A 113 -8.52 15.12 -7.54
C LYS A 113 -7.10 15.67 -7.39
N ALA A 114 -6.95 16.94 -7.03
CA ALA A 114 -5.63 17.53 -6.80
C ALA A 114 -5.02 17.02 -5.49
N GLU A 115 -5.83 16.89 -4.43
CA GLU A 115 -5.45 16.33 -3.14
C GLU A 115 -5.06 14.84 -3.28
N GLU A 116 -5.88 14.02 -3.95
CA GLU A 116 -5.56 12.60 -4.24
C GLU A 116 -4.24 12.47 -5.01
N LYS A 117 -4.02 13.32 -6.01
CA LYS A 117 -2.80 13.31 -6.81
C LYS A 117 -1.58 13.77 -6.01
N GLU A 118 -1.75 14.74 -5.12
CA GLU A 118 -0.68 15.20 -4.22
C GLU A 118 -0.29 14.10 -3.22
N GLU A 119 -1.28 13.41 -2.63
CA GLU A 119 -1.06 12.24 -1.78
C GLU A 119 -0.36 11.11 -2.53
N GLU A 120 -0.76 10.81 -3.77
CA GLU A 120 -0.11 9.79 -4.61
C GLU A 120 1.36 10.17 -4.90
N ILE A 121 1.64 11.45 -5.16
CA ILE A 121 3.00 11.95 -5.40
C ILE A 121 3.86 11.85 -4.13
N ILE A 122 3.30 12.18 -2.97
CA ILE A 122 3.99 12.06 -1.67
C ILE A 122 4.28 10.59 -1.39
N ARG A 123 3.28 9.71 -1.55
CA ARG A 123 3.45 8.26 -1.36
C ARG A 123 4.55 7.70 -2.26
N LYS A 124 4.53 8.02 -3.56
CA LYS A 124 5.58 7.61 -4.52
C LYS A 124 6.97 8.16 -4.20
N ARG A 125 7.06 9.31 -3.52
CA ARG A 125 8.35 9.88 -3.07
C ARG A 125 8.91 9.16 -1.85
N GLU A 126 8.05 8.52 -1.05
CA GLU A 126 8.41 7.77 0.17
C GLU A 126 8.48 6.25 -0.05
N GLU A 127 7.99 5.76 -1.19
CA GLU A 127 8.03 4.36 -1.62
C GLU A 127 9.43 3.93 -2.09
N GLY A 128 10.16 3.29 -1.16
CA GLY A 128 11.34 2.50 -1.48
C GLY A 128 11.01 1.22 -2.25
N LYS A 129 11.98 0.32 -2.30
CA LYS A 129 11.89 -1.02 -2.91
C LYS A 129 12.37 -2.03 -1.88
N TYR A 130 11.44 -2.77 -1.27
CA TYR A 130 11.77 -3.88 -0.38
C TYR A 130 12.11 -5.09 -1.24
N VAL A 131 13.27 -5.72 -1.02
CA VAL A 131 13.75 -6.86 -1.82
C VAL A 131 13.58 -8.16 -1.05
N TYR A 132 12.81 -9.10 -1.61
CA TYR A 132 12.55 -10.41 -1.01
C TYR A 132 13.58 -11.46 -1.42
N CYS A 133 13.93 -11.48 -2.71
CA CYS A 133 14.91 -12.39 -3.27
C CYS A 133 15.37 -11.91 -4.66
N VAL A 134 16.35 -12.63 -5.22
CA VAL A 134 16.76 -12.49 -6.62
C VAL A 134 16.44 -13.77 -7.38
N VAL A 135 15.97 -13.65 -8.61
CA VAL A 135 15.66 -14.79 -9.49
C VAL A 135 16.32 -14.60 -10.85
N LYS A 136 16.24 -15.60 -11.73
CA LYS A 136 16.60 -15.44 -13.14
C LYS A 136 15.67 -14.41 -13.79
N SER A 137 16.21 -13.49 -14.59
CA SER A 137 15.37 -12.53 -15.31
C SER A 137 14.51 -13.24 -16.35
N GLY A 138 13.23 -12.87 -16.43
CA GLY A 138 12.37 -13.16 -17.57
C GLY A 138 12.45 -12.06 -18.63
N GLU A 139 11.73 -12.25 -19.74
CA GLU A 139 11.58 -11.24 -20.80
C GLU A 139 10.72 -10.05 -20.36
N GLU A 140 9.71 -10.31 -19.52
CA GLU A 140 8.76 -9.32 -19.03
C GLU A 140 8.77 -9.18 -17.50
N MET A 141 8.21 -8.06 -17.03
CA MET A 141 7.88 -7.88 -15.62
C MET A 141 6.85 -8.93 -15.21
N ARG A 142 7.10 -9.62 -14.10
CA ARG A 142 6.18 -10.60 -13.52
C ARG A 142 5.63 -10.09 -12.21
N SER A 143 4.33 -10.17 -12.04
CA SER A 143 3.64 -9.98 -10.76
C SER A 143 3.47 -11.32 -10.04
N PHE A 144 3.54 -11.28 -8.72
CA PHE A 144 3.27 -12.39 -7.79
C PHE A 144 2.02 -12.14 -6.93
N GLY A 145 1.30 -11.06 -7.22
CA GLY A 145 0.09 -10.62 -6.51
C GLY A 145 0.36 -9.65 -5.37
N ASP A 146 -0.73 -9.22 -4.73
CA ASP A 146 -0.74 -8.34 -3.57
C ASP A 146 -0.42 -9.13 -2.29
N ILE A 147 0.88 -9.38 -2.09
CA ILE A 147 1.42 -10.20 -1.01
C ILE A 147 2.62 -9.54 -0.32
N GLY A 148 2.80 -8.23 -0.51
CA GLY A 148 3.92 -7.49 0.07
C GLY A 148 3.89 -7.44 1.58
N ILE A 149 5.06 -7.41 2.21
CA ILE A 149 5.25 -7.32 3.65
C ILE A 149 4.45 -6.16 4.25
N GLU A 150 3.86 -6.34 5.43
CA GLU A 150 3.01 -5.33 6.08
C GLU A 150 1.89 -4.78 5.17
N ASN A 151 1.39 -5.59 4.22
CA ASN A 151 0.39 -5.21 3.20
C ASN A 151 0.86 -4.04 2.32
N THR A 152 2.15 -4.01 1.97
CA THR A 152 2.72 -2.94 1.14
C THR A 152 2.31 -3.00 -0.34
N GLY A 153 1.59 -4.04 -0.76
CA GLY A 153 1.00 -4.09 -2.09
C GLY A 153 1.55 -5.22 -2.95
N GLU A 154 1.54 -4.97 -4.26
CA GLU A 154 1.99 -5.89 -5.28
C GLU A 154 3.48 -6.24 -5.16
N VAL A 155 3.78 -7.53 -5.20
CA VAL A 155 5.15 -8.06 -5.35
C VAL A 155 5.41 -8.35 -6.82
N TYR A 156 6.47 -7.78 -7.38
CA TYR A 156 6.79 -7.87 -8.80
C TYR A 156 8.32 -7.93 -9.06
N THR A 157 8.71 -8.22 -10.30
CA THR A 157 10.13 -8.28 -10.69
C THR A 157 10.65 -6.98 -11.28
N ILE A 158 11.86 -6.58 -10.87
CA ILE A 158 12.66 -5.56 -11.55
C ILE A 158 13.85 -6.24 -12.25
N PRO A 159 13.88 -6.28 -13.60
CA PRO A 159 14.93 -6.95 -14.34
C PRO A 159 16.26 -6.17 -14.33
N TYR A 160 17.36 -6.91 -14.22
CA TYR A 160 18.74 -6.47 -14.38
C TYR A 160 19.59 -7.55 -15.07
N LYS A 161 19.73 -7.43 -16.40
CA LYS A 161 20.51 -8.37 -17.23
C LYS A 161 19.99 -9.81 -17.05
N GLU A 162 20.80 -10.74 -16.57
CA GLU A 162 20.42 -12.15 -16.39
C GLU A 162 19.62 -12.43 -15.11
N PHE A 163 19.47 -11.45 -14.23
CA PHE A 163 18.76 -11.56 -12.95
C PHE A 163 17.61 -10.57 -12.85
N ALA A 164 16.66 -10.83 -11.95
CA ALA A 164 15.66 -9.87 -11.54
C ALA A 164 15.54 -9.86 -10.01
N ALA A 165 15.41 -8.68 -9.42
CA ALA A 165 15.05 -8.56 -8.03
C ALA A 165 13.53 -8.69 -7.89
N VAL A 166 13.07 -9.48 -6.93
CA VAL A 166 11.66 -9.56 -6.55
C VAL A 166 11.43 -8.53 -5.45
N VAL A 167 10.53 -7.58 -5.70
CA VAL A 167 10.33 -6.43 -4.84
C VAL A 167 8.86 -6.08 -4.64
N SER A 168 8.58 -5.27 -3.63
CA SER A 168 7.34 -4.47 -3.53
C SER A 168 7.71 -3.00 -3.34
N ASP A 169 6.76 -2.13 -3.69
CA ASP A 169 6.82 -0.72 -3.34
C ASP A 169 6.48 -0.58 -1.86
N SER A 170 7.45 -0.19 -1.04
CA SER A 170 7.30 -0.24 0.42
C SER A 170 7.95 0.98 1.06
N PRO A 171 7.43 1.52 2.18
CA PRO A 171 8.03 2.67 2.85
C PRO A 171 9.53 2.50 3.09
N MET A 172 10.31 3.55 2.80
CA MET A 172 11.74 3.59 3.10
C MET A 172 11.97 3.76 4.61
N LYS A 173 11.87 2.66 5.34
CA LYS A 173 12.09 2.58 6.79
C LYS A 173 12.87 1.32 7.14
N GLU A 174 13.32 1.24 8.39
CA GLU A 174 13.81 0.01 8.97
C GLU A 174 12.61 -0.87 9.39
N TYR A 175 12.56 -2.10 8.88
CA TYR A 175 11.53 -3.07 9.25
C TYR A 175 12.01 -3.86 10.46
N GLU A 176 11.18 -3.92 11.50
CA GLU A 176 11.49 -4.72 12.68
C GLU A 176 11.46 -6.22 12.34
N ALA A 177 12.45 -6.96 12.83
CA ALA A 177 12.56 -8.42 12.66
C ALA A 177 11.61 -9.17 13.60
N ARG A 178 10.32 -8.84 13.56
CA ARG A 178 9.24 -9.58 14.22
C ARG A 178 9.04 -10.91 13.50
N GLU A 179 8.60 -11.94 14.23
CA GLU A 179 8.37 -13.27 13.67
C GLU A 179 7.45 -13.25 12.44
N GLU A 180 6.38 -12.44 12.49
CA GLU A 180 5.44 -12.23 11.39
C GLU A 180 6.13 -11.65 10.14
N ASN A 181 6.86 -10.55 10.28
CA ASN A 181 7.56 -9.89 9.18
C ASN A 181 8.63 -10.79 8.53
N VAL A 182 9.42 -11.50 9.35
CA VAL A 182 10.44 -12.43 8.84
C VAL A 182 9.77 -13.59 8.10
N LYS A 183 8.67 -14.12 8.64
CA LYS A 183 7.90 -15.19 8.00
C LYS A 183 7.29 -14.73 6.68
N GLU A 184 6.73 -13.53 6.59
CA GLU A 184 6.20 -12.98 5.33
C GLU A 184 7.28 -12.91 4.26
N HIS A 185 8.46 -12.36 4.61
CA HIS A 185 9.61 -12.30 3.70
C HIS A 185 10.03 -13.68 3.18
N GLU A 186 10.16 -14.65 4.09
CA GLU A 186 10.57 -16.02 3.76
C GLU A 186 9.50 -16.76 2.94
N GLU A 187 8.21 -16.58 3.26
CA GLU A 187 7.11 -17.23 2.55
C GLU A 187 6.96 -16.73 1.11
N ILE A 188 7.21 -15.45 0.85
CA ILE A 188 7.23 -14.91 -0.52
C ILE A 188 8.36 -15.58 -1.32
N ALA A 189 9.57 -15.64 -0.76
CA ALA A 189 10.70 -16.29 -1.42
C ALA A 189 10.44 -17.80 -1.64
N ARG A 190 9.81 -18.47 -0.67
CA ARG A 190 9.41 -19.88 -0.76
C ARG A 190 8.32 -20.12 -1.81
N LYS A 191 7.30 -19.27 -1.87
CA LYS A 191 6.25 -19.35 -2.91
C LYS A 191 6.88 -19.31 -4.30
N ILE A 192 7.81 -18.39 -4.53
CA ILE A 192 8.50 -18.23 -5.82
C ILE A 192 9.37 -19.45 -6.14
N LEU A 193 10.01 -20.06 -5.13
CA LEU A 193 10.74 -21.32 -5.29
C LEU A 193 9.80 -22.46 -5.73
N LEU A 194 8.63 -22.56 -5.10
CA LEU A 194 7.62 -23.58 -5.41
C LEU A 194 6.97 -23.38 -6.79
N GLU A 195 6.91 -22.15 -7.30
CA GLU A 195 6.54 -21.86 -8.69
C GLU A 195 7.61 -22.30 -9.71
N GLY A 196 8.72 -22.90 -9.26
CA GLY A 196 9.73 -23.53 -10.10
C GLY A 196 10.99 -22.69 -10.32
N HIS A 197 11.07 -21.47 -9.78
CA HIS A 197 12.24 -20.62 -9.94
C HIS A 197 13.45 -21.09 -9.12
N THR A 198 14.66 -20.84 -9.60
CA THR A 198 15.84 -20.81 -8.72
C THR A 198 15.81 -19.49 -7.96
N VAL A 199 15.79 -19.56 -6.63
CA VAL A 199 15.69 -18.39 -5.75
C VAL A 199 17.01 -18.14 -5.05
N LEU A 200 17.50 -16.92 -5.18
CA LEU A 200 18.63 -16.38 -4.44
C LEU A 200 18.08 -15.60 -3.24
N PRO A 201 18.07 -16.18 -2.04
CA PRO A 201 17.57 -15.48 -0.86
C PRO A 201 18.44 -14.27 -0.55
N VAL A 202 17.80 -13.19 -0.09
CA VAL A 202 18.49 -12.04 0.47
C VAL A 202 18.15 -11.89 1.95
N ALA A 203 18.98 -11.15 2.69
CA ALA A 203 18.70 -10.88 4.10
C ALA A 203 17.38 -10.12 4.26
N PHE A 204 16.71 -10.35 5.39
CA PHE A 204 15.56 -9.54 5.80
C PHE A 204 15.94 -8.05 5.87
N ASN A 205 14.94 -7.16 5.66
CA ASN A 205 15.10 -5.71 5.74
C ASN A 205 16.04 -5.11 4.67
N MET A 206 15.99 -5.66 3.45
CA MET A 206 16.75 -5.15 2.32
C MET A 206 15.93 -4.17 1.49
N VAL A 207 15.89 -2.91 1.94
CA VAL A 207 15.10 -1.83 1.35
C VAL A 207 15.99 -0.82 0.65
N PHE A 208 15.63 -0.44 -0.57
CA PHE A 208 16.33 0.55 -1.38
C PHE A 208 15.49 1.80 -1.57
N LYS A 209 16.12 2.98 -1.56
CA LYS A 209 15.43 4.26 -1.78
C LYS A 209 14.62 4.29 -3.08
N ASP A 210 15.16 3.70 -4.15
CA ASP A 210 14.54 3.70 -5.46
C ASP A 210 15.10 2.55 -6.34
N LYS A 211 14.43 2.34 -7.48
CA LYS A 211 14.85 1.39 -8.52
C LYS A 211 16.29 1.64 -8.99
N ARG A 212 16.72 2.90 -9.10
CA ARG A 212 18.07 3.25 -9.59
C ARG A 212 19.15 2.73 -8.64
N THR A 213 18.96 2.94 -7.34
CA THR A 213 19.87 2.52 -6.28
C THR A 213 19.96 1.00 -6.21
N LEU A 214 18.82 0.31 -6.30
CA LEU A 214 18.76 -1.15 -6.41
C LEU A 214 19.59 -1.67 -7.60
N LEU A 215 19.35 -1.13 -8.80
CA LEU A 215 20.05 -1.56 -10.02
C LEU A 215 21.57 -1.30 -9.96
N VAL A 216 22.00 -0.18 -9.37
CA VAL A 216 23.43 0.11 -9.14
C VAL A 216 24.04 -0.92 -8.21
N THR A 217 23.36 -1.29 -7.13
CA THR A 217 23.89 -2.27 -6.17
C THR A 217 23.89 -3.69 -6.76
N MET A 218 22.85 -4.07 -7.50
CA MET A 218 22.85 -5.32 -8.28
C MET A 218 23.99 -5.36 -9.29
N SER A 219 24.32 -4.22 -9.92
CA SER A 219 25.46 -4.13 -10.83
C SER A 219 26.79 -4.43 -10.14
N LYS A 220 27.02 -3.85 -8.96
CA LYS A 220 28.21 -4.11 -8.14
C LYS A 220 28.25 -5.56 -7.63
N ALA A 221 27.10 -6.13 -7.29
CA ALA A 221 26.97 -7.50 -6.77
C ALA A 221 26.93 -8.58 -7.87
N ARG A 222 26.90 -8.23 -9.16
CA ARG A 222 26.61 -9.16 -10.27
C ARG A 222 27.48 -10.42 -10.26
N LYS A 223 28.79 -10.29 -10.00
CA LYS A 223 29.69 -11.45 -9.95
C LYS A 223 29.35 -12.39 -8.79
N ALA A 224 28.99 -11.85 -7.63
CA ALA A 224 28.57 -12.62 -6.47
C ALA A 224 27.21 -13.31 -6.72
N LEU A 225 26.24 -12.59 -7.29
CA LEU A 225 24.95 -13.15 -7.69
C LEU A 225 25.10 -14.33 -8.64
N ARG A 226 25.97 -14.22 -9.65
CA ARG A 226 26.25 -15.33 -10.58
C ARG A 226 26.83 -16.54 -9.89
N LYS A 227 27.83 -16.36 -9.03
CA LYS A 227 28.42 -17.47 -8.27
C LYS A 227 27.40 -18.11 -7.32
N ALA A 228 26.58 -17.31 -6.65
CA ALA A 228 25.52 -17.81 -5.78
C ALA A 228 24.50 -18.63 -6.59
N TYR A 229 24.08 -18.12 -7.76
CA TYR A 229 23.14 -18.82 -8.64
C TYR A 229 23.68 -20.17 -9.10
N GLU A 230 24.94 -20.23 -9.55
CA GLU A 230 25.59 -21.49 -9.96
C GLU A 230 25.57 -22.54 -8.84
N THR A 231 25.76 -22.12 -7.58
CA THR A 231 25.68 -23.03 -6.42
C THR A 231 24.29 -23.64 -6.26
N VAL A 232 23.24 -22.82 -6.36
CA VAL A 232 21.88 -23.22 -5.98
C VAL A 232 20.94 -23.50 -7.14
N ASP A 233 21.42 -23.43 -8.38
CA ASP A 233 20.56 -23.64 -9.55
C ASP A 233 19.89 -25.00 -9.50
N LYS A 234 18.54 -24.98 -9.63
CA LYS A 234 17.63 -26.13 -9.53
C LYS A 234 17.70 -26.90 -8.21
N LYS A 235 18.25 -26.28 -7.16
CA LYS A 235 18.37 -26.89 -5.83
C LYS A 235 17.43 -26.22 -4.84
N VAL A 236 17.10 -26.97 -3.80
CA VAL A 236 16.33 -26.52 -2.64
C VAL A 236 17.11 -26.83 -1.37
N GLU A 237 16.73 -26.21 -0.27
CA GLU A 237 17.23 -26.56 1.04
C GLU A 237 16.22 -27.43 1.81
N LEU A 238 16.69 -28.51 2.41
CA LEU A 238 15.93 -29.34 3.33
C LEU A 238 16.65 -29.40 4.68
N GLY A 239 15.87 -29.30 5.76
CA GLY A 239 16.39 -29.28 7.12
C GLY A 239 16.03 -30.56 7.87
N ILE A 240 17.01 -31.14 8.58
CA ILE A 240 16.82 -32.26 9.50
C ILE A 240 17.22 -31.80 10.90
N LYS A 241 16.28 -31.92 11.84
CA LYS A 241 16.53 -31.74 13.27
C LYS A 241 16.25 -33.05 13.99
N ALA A 242 17.16 -33.49 14.86
CA ALA A 242 16.91 -34.61 15.75
C ALA A 242 16.83 -34.10 17.18
N ILE A 243 15.72 -34.38 17.86
CA ILE A 243 15.43 -33.86 19.19
C ILE A 243 15.23 -35.04 20.13
N PHE A 244 16.01 -35.15 21.21
CA PHE A 244 15.79 -36.16 22.24
C PHE A 244 14.38 -36.05 22.81
N SER A 245 13.68 -37.19 22.95
CA SER A 245 12.42 -37.25 23.69
C SER A 245 12.65 -36.91 25.18
N LYS A 246 11.59 -36.56 25.93
CA LYS A 246 11.74 -36.10 27.33
C LYS A 246 12.43 -37.14 28.22
N ASP A 247 12.24 -38.42 27.91
CA ASP A 247 12.73 -39.54 28.73
C ASP A 247 13.87 -40.32 28.06
N ALA A 248 14.19 -40.02 26.79
CA ALA A 248 15.26 -40.66 26.05
C ALA A 248 16.63 -40.54 26.75
N LEU A 249 16.96 -39.36 27.26
CA LEU A 249 18.28 -39.13 27.88
C LEU A 249 18.52 -39.97 29.15
N LYS A 250 17.47 -40.54 29.76
CA LYS A 250 17.58 -41.42 30.94
C LYS A 250 17.73 -42.90 30.56
N THR A 251 17.43 -43.26 29.32
CA THR A 251 17.31 -44.64 28.85
C THR A 251 18.43 -45.04 27.90
N ILE A 252 19.22 -44.09 27.40
CA ILE A 252 20.38 -44.35 26.55
C ILE A 252 21.54 -44.87 27.43
N GLU A 253 22.01 -46.09 27.18
CA GLU A 253 23.17 -46.69 27.88
C GLU A 253 24.51 -46.04 27.51
N LYS A 254 24.60 -45.51 26.28
CA LYS A 254 25.78 -44.81 25.75
C LYS A 254 25.83 -43.36 26.24
N SER A 255 26.99 -42.73 26.12
CA SER A 255 27.05 -41.27 26.32
C SER A 255 26.22 -40.56 25.24
N ARG A 256 25.66 -39.39 25.59
CA ARG A 256 24.90 -38.53 24.65
C ARG A 256 25.71 -38.29 23.37
N ASP A 257 26.98 -37.96 23.49
CA ASP A 257 27.81 -37.58 22.35
C ASP A 257 28.12 -38.77 21.42
N GLU A 258 28.33 -39.96 21.97
CA GLU A 258 28.47 -41.18 21.16
C GLU A 258 27.19 -41.50 20.40
N PHE A 259 26.04 -41.38 21.06
CA PHE A 259 24.74 -41.62 20.44
C PHE A 259 24.47 -40.63 19.30
N VAL A 260 24.76 -39.33 19.51
CA VAL A 260 24.61 -38.30 18.46
C VAL A 260 25.55 -38.57 17.28
N LYS A 261 26.81 -38.94 17.54
CA LYS A 261 27.77 -39.27 16.47
C LYS A 261 27.34 -40.50 15.67
N GLU A 262 26.80 -41.52 16.33
CA GLU A 262 26.27 -42.71 15.68
C GLU A 262 25.07 -42.36 14.79
N PHE A 263 24.09 -41.62 15.33
CA PHE A 263 22.94 -41.16 14.55
C PHE A 263 23.36 -40.32 13.34
N GLU A 264 24.28 -39.36 13.54
CA GLU A 264 24.79 -38.51 12.46
C GLU A 264 25.48 -39.33 11.37
N SER A 265 26.33 -40.29 11.76
CA SER A 265 27.02 -41.18 10.81
C SER A 265 26.03 -42.04 10.03
N ASP A 266 25.00 -42.57 10.69
CA ASP A 266 23.99 -43.39 10.05
C ASP A 266 23.11 -42.57 9.10
N LEU A 267 22.73 -41.37 9.53
CA LEU A 267 22.02 -40.40 8.69
C LEU A 267 22.81 -40.13 7.42
N LEU A 268 24.05 -39.62 7.55
CA LEU A 268 24.88 -39.24 6.40
C LEU A 268 25.14 -40.40 5.45
N LYS A 269 25.34 -41.61 5.98
CA LYS A 269 25.49 -42.82 5.17
C LYS A 269 24.21 -43.17 4.40
N THR A 270 23.05 -42.99 5.02
CA THR A 270 21.75 -43.32 4.42
C THR A 270 21.39 -42.39 3.27
N ILE A 271 21.68 -41.10 3.44
CA ILE A 271 21.42 -40.05 2.42
C ILE A 271 22.63 -39.77 1.52
N ASP A 272 23.67 -40.61 1.58
CA ASP A 272 24.87 -40.45 0.75
C ASP A 272 24.50 -40.45 -0.75
N GLY A 273 25.12 -39.53 -1.50
CA GLY A 273 24.82 -39.29 -2.91
C GLY A 273 23.47 -38.60 -3.22
N LYS A 274 22.62 -38.33 -2.22
CA LYS A 274 21.28 -37.74 -2.38
C LYS A 274 21.22 -36.23 -2.14
N PHE A 275 22.34 -35.61 -1.76
CA PHE A 275 22.45 -34.17 -1.56
C PHE A 275 23.76 -33.64 -2.19
N ALA A 276 23.76 -32.39 -2.60
CA ALA A 276 24.92 -31.72 -3.20
C ALA A 276 25.87 -31.13 -2.15
N SER A 277 25.33 -30.63 -1.04
CA SER A 277 26.11 -30.09 0.07
C SER A 277 25.32 -30.15 1.38
N SER A 278 26.00 -30.14 2.52
CA SER A 278 25.38 -30.13 3.85
C SER A 278 26.07 -29.14 4.77
N LYS A 279 25.32 -28.55 5.71
CA LYS A 279 25.85 -27.71 6.78
C LYS A 279 25.29 -28.12 8.13
N LYS A 280 26.16 -28.17 9.13
CA LYS A 280 25.73 -28.20 10.54
C LYS A 280 25.37 -26.79 10.98
N LEU A 281 24.25 -26.70 11.69
CA LEU A 281 23.73 -25.46 12.26
C LEU A 281 23.85 -25.52 13.79
N ASP A 282 23.70 -24.36 14.42
CA ASP A 282 23.83 -24.23 15.86
C ASP A 282 22.75 -25.03 16.60
N LEU A 283 23.16 -25.62 17.72
CA LEU A 283 22.28 -26.27 18.67
C LEU A 283 21.85 -25.23 19.72
N PHE A 284 20.57 -24.86 19.70
CA PHE A 284 20.00 -23.83 20.59
C PHE A 284 19.21 -24.43 21.78
N SER A 285 19.28 -25.75 21.98
CA SER A 285 18.64 -26.45 23.09
C SER A 285 19.41 -27.72 23.43
N ASP A 286 19.51 -28.05 24.72
CA ASP A 286 20.17 -29.29 25.20
C ASP A 286 19.56 -30.57 24.61
N ARG A 287 18.26 -30.50 24.30
CA ARG A 287 17.51 -31.60 23.69
C ARG A 287 17.74 -31.72 22.19
N LEU A 288 18.24 -30.68 21.53
CA LEU A 288 18.54 -30.71 20.10
C LEU A 288 19.87 -31.47 19.92
N ALA A 289 19.74 -32.70 19.43
CA ALA A 289 20.85 -33.61 19.18
C ALA A 289 21.58 -33.24 17.88
N LEU A 290 20.81 -32.90 16.85
CA LEU A 290 21.31 -32.57 15.52
C LEU A 290 20.47 -31.44 14.92
N ASN A 291 21.12 -30.53 14.20
CA ASN A 291 20.48 -29.51 13.38
C ASN A 291 21.31 -29.35 12.10
N MET A 292 20.82 -29.86 10.98
CA MET A 292 21.54 -29.85 9.70
C MET A 292 20.66 -29.36 8.56
N ALA A 293 21.27 -28.60 7.65
CA ALA A 293 20.68 -28.21 6.38
C ALA A 293 21.38 -28.95 5.24
N PHE A 294 20.62 -29.32 4.21
CA PHE A 294 21.08 -30.05 3.04
C PHE A 294 20.62 -29.32 1.78
N LEU A 295 21.55 -29.08 0.86
CA LEU A 295 21.27 -28.54 -0.46
C LEU A 295 21.06 -29.69 -1.43
N ILE A 296 19.87 -29.80 -2.00
CA ILE A 296 19.43 -30.98 -2.73
C ILE A 296 18.89 -30.55 -4.09
N ASP A 297 19.24 -31.30 -5.15
CA ASP A 297 18.64 -31.11 -6.46
C ASP A 297 17.13 -31.36 -6.37
N ARG A 298 16.31 -30.47 -6.96
CA ARG A 298 14.85 -30.48 -6.76
C ARG A 298 14.20 -31.80 -7.19
N ASP A 299 14.77 -32.49 -8.17
CA ASP A 299 14.34 -33.79 -8.68
C ASP A 299 14.72 -34.98 -7.79
N LYS A 300 15.50 -34.75 -6.73
CA LYS A 300 15.90 -35.76 -5.73
C LYS A 300 15.20 -35.59 -4.38
N ILE A 301 14.25 -34.67 -4.26
CA ILE A 301 13.56 -34.39 -2.99
C ILE A 301 12.86 -35.66 -2.48
N GLU A 302 12.16 -36.36 -3.36
CA GLU A 302 11.43 -37.59 -3.03
C GLU A 302 12.40 -38.69 -2.58
N GLU A 303 13.45 -38.95 -3.36
CA GLU A 303 14.49 -39.95 -3.03
C GLU A 303 15.17 -39.64 -1.68
N PHE A 304 15.48 -38.37 -1.41
CA PHE A 304 16.04 -37.93 -0.15
C PHE A 304 15.07 -38.13 1.03
N SER A 305 13.79 -37.82 0.83
CA SER A 305 12.75 -37.96 1.86
C SER A 305 12.52 -39.42 2.24
N GLU A 306 12.36 -40.29 1.24
CA GLU A 306 12.16 -41.73 1.43
C GLU A 306 13.37 -42.38 2.14
N ALA A 307 14.59 -41.92 1.83
CA ALA A 307 15.79 -42.43 2.47
C ALA A 307 15.83 -42.17 3.98
N ILE A 308 15.14 -41.14 4.50
CA ILE A 308 15.15 -40.82 5.93
C ILE A 308 14.13 -41.66 6.70
N GLU A 309 13.09 -42.19 6.04
CA GLU A 309 12.00 -42.94 6.69
C GLU A 309 12.48 -44.07 7.63
N PRO A 310 13.47 -44.91 7.25
CA PRO A 310 13.97 -45.96 8.13
C PRO A 310 14.59 -45.45 9.44
N LEU A 311 15.11 -44.22 9.45
CA LEU A 311 15.75 -43.64 10.63
C LEU A 311 14.75 -43.30 11.73
N TYR A 312 13.48 -43.02 11.39
CA TYR A 312 12.44 -42.74 12.37
C TYR A 312 12.16 -43.94 13.27
N ASN A 313 12.19 -45.16 12.71
CA ASN A 313 11.95 -46.40 13.45
C ASN A 313 13.21 -46.97 14.11
N LYS A 314 14.39 -46.57 13.64
CA LYS A 314 15.67 -47.03 14.21
C LYS A 314 16.02 -46.28 15.48
N TYR A 315 15.59 -45.02 15.60
CA TYR A 315 15.98 -44.12 16.69
C TYR A 315 14.77 -43.58 17.46
N ASP A 316 14.01 -44.45 18.14
CA ASP A 316 12.81 -44.10 18.92
C ASP A 316 13.07 -43.04 20.02
N SER A 317 14.31 -42.95 20.49
CA SER A 317 14.76 -41.95 21.46
C SER A 317 14.83 -40.52 20.87
N LEU A 318 14.77 -40.38 19.55
CA LEU A 318 14.83 -39.11 18.82
C LEU A 318 13.50 -38.84 18.12
N LYS A 319 12.96 -37.64 18.35
CA LYS A 319 11.99 -37.03 17.44
C LYS A 319 12.78 -36.39 16.29
N ILE A 320 12.78 -37.06 15.14
CA ILE A 320 13.33 -36.51 13.89
C ILE A 320 12.29 -35.56 13.28
N GLN A 321 12.70 -34.34 12.96
CA GLN A 321 11.90 -33.36 12.24
C GLN A 321 12.55 -33.09 10.89
N TYR A 322 11.77 -33.25 9.85
CA TYR A 322 12.10 -32.93 8.48
C TYR A 322 11.33 -31.68 8.06
N SER A 323 11.97 -30.76 7.35
CA SER A 323 11.36 -29.49 6.94
C SER A 323 11.88 -29.00 5.59
N GLY A 324 11.02 -28.29 4.87
CA GLY A 324 11.29 -27.71 3.56
C GLY A 324 10.25 -28.16 2.51
N PRO A 325 10.47 -27.88 1.22
CA PRO A 325 11.64 -27.21 0.65
C PRO A 325 11.72 -25.73 1.03
N TRP A 326 12.90 -25.31 1.46
CA TRP A 326 13.22 -23.92 1.78
C TRP A 326 14.08 -23.31 0.68
N THR A 327 14.05 -21.98 0.59
CA THR A 327 15.07 -21.26 -0.16
C THR A 327 16.43 -21.44 0.53
N PRO A 328 17.54 -21.50 -0.24
CA PRO A 328 18.83 -21.98 0.24
C PRO A 328 19.62 -20.94 1.07
N TYR A 329 19.01 -20.40 2.13
CA TYR A 329 19.58 -19.38 3.02
C TYR A 329 20.90 -19.85 3.64
N ASN A 330 21.04 -21.14 3.95
CA ASN A 330 22.26 -21.64 4.55
C ASN A 330 23.40 -21.82 3.54
N PHE A 331 23.15 -21.80 2.22
CA PHE A 331 24.17 -22.13 1.21
C PHE A 331 24.68 -20.93 0.41
N VAL A 332 23.96 -19.80 0.44
CA VAL A 332 24.37 -18.56 -0.19
C VAL A 332 24.21 -17.37 0.76
N ASP A 333 25.20 -16.48 0.78
CA ASP A 333 25.12 -15.22 1.52
C ASP A 333 25.11 -14.07 0.50
N ILE A 334 23.93 -13.48 0.29
CA ILE A 334 23.75 -12.37 -0.64
C ILE A 334 23.46 -11.12 0.17
N ARG A 335 24.55 -10.46 0.56
CA ARG A 335 24.50 -9.09 1.06
C ARG A 335 24.58 -8.16 -0.13
N ILE A 336 23.43 -7.78 -0.69
CA ILE A 336 23.36 -6.64 -1.62
C ILE A 336 23.55 -5.42 -0.73
N LEU A 337 24.80 -4.99 -0.53
CA LEU A 337 25.21 -3.94 0.42
C LEU A 337 24.22 -2.76 0.43
N GLY A 338 23.29 -2.78 1.39
CA GLY A 338 22.29 -1.74 1.62
C GLY A 338 22.78 -0.59 2.49
N ARG A 339 24.06 -0.58 2.91
CA ARG A 339 24.63 0.58 3.61
C ARG A 339 25.07 1.66 2.62
N GLY A 340 24.09 2.43 2.17
CA GLY A 340 24.25 3.74 1.56
C GLY A 340 23.56 4.80 2.42
N GLY A 341 24.18 5.15 3.54
CA GLY A 341 23.79 6.22 4.45
C GLY A 341 24.83 6.34 5.55
N GLY A 342 25.50 7.49 5.63
CA GLY A 342 26.60 7.76 6.57
C GLY A 342 26.17 7.91 8.02
#